data_AF-A0A520ZWE6-F1
#
_entry.id   AF-A0A520ZWE6-F1
#
_cell.length_a   1.000
_cell.length_b   1.000
_cell.length_c   1.000
_cell.angle_alpha   90.00
_cell.angle_beta   90.00
_cell.angle_gamma   90.00
#
_symmetry.space_group_name_H-M   'P 1'
#
loop_
_entity.id
_entity.type
_entity.pdbx_description
1 polymer ?
#
loop_
_entity_poly.entity_id
_entity_poly.type
_entity_poly.pdbx_seq_one_letter_code
_entity_poly.pdbx_strand_id
1 'polypeptide(L)'
;LVLGPNVMQGYYNDDEATAESLSTDGWLATGDLGMFDEQGNLHIKGRCKNVIVMASGENIYPEAIEHKLNAYHWVAESLIVENNGNLDAWIYPDYEQIDDLTAGQSRLQRHEYIERILEDVRKEVNAQLPVTSRIAGMFERREPFIKTATHKIKRYLYEGHAKIV
;
A
#
# COMPACT_ATOMS: atom_id res chain seq x y z
N LEU A 1 -10.13 2.93 -18.29
CA LEU A 1 -9.51 3.33 -19.57
C LEU A 1 -9.66 4.84 -19.73
N VAL A 2 -8.76 5.50 -20.44
CA VAL A 2 -8.81 6.94 -20.70
C VAL A 2 -8.63 7.19 -22.20
N LEU A 3 -9.40 8.12 -22.76
CA LEU A 3 -9.26 8.61 -24.12
C LEU A 3 -9.23 10.15 -24.09
N GLY A 4 -8.31 10.76 -24.82
CA GLY A 4 -8.18 12.21 -24.86
C GLY A 4 -6.95 12.67 -25.63
N PRO A 5 -6.85 13.99 -25.93
CA PRO A 5 -5.73 14.56 -26.69
C PRO A 5 -4.38 14.46 -25.98
N ASN A 6 -4.39 14.13 -24.68
CA ASN A 6 -3.21 13.93 -23.85
C ASN A 6 -2.72 12.48 -23.81
N VAL A 7 -3.40 11.54 -24.50
CA VAL A 7 -2.95 10.14 -24.58
C VAL A 7 -1.73 10.05 -25.50
N MET A 8 -0.71 9.31 -25.06
CA MET A 8 0.52 9.08 -25.83
C MET A 8 0.26 8.31 -27.12
N GLN A 9 1.15 8.46 -28.11
CA GLN A 9 1.09 7.66 -29.35
C GLN A 9 1.67 6.25 -29.19
N GLY A 10 2.51 6.05 -28.16
CA GLY A 10 3.20 4.80 -27.87
C GLY A 10 4.51 5.05 -27.15
N TYR A 11 5.18 3.95 -26.79
CA TYR A 11 6.52 3.97 -26.25
C TYR A 11 7.56 3.99 -27.38
N TYR A 12 8.67 4.68 -27.14
CA TYR A 12 9.73 4.80 -28.13
C TYR A 12 10.48 3.47 -28.30
N ASN A 13 10.49 2.94 -29.53
CA ASN A 13 11.10 1.65 -29.90
C ASN A 13 10.58 0.44 -29.10
N ASP A 14 9.34 0.51 -28.63
CA ASP A 14 8.72 -0.58 -27.86
C ASP A 14 7.27 -0.75 -28.31
N ASP A 15 7.12 -1.35 -29.50
CA ASP A 15 5.82 -1.61 -30.13
C ASP A 15 4.99 -2.61 -29.31
N GLU A 16 5.64 -3.53 -28.59
CA GLU A 16 4.98 -4.52 -27.73
C GLU A 16 4.34 -3.83 -26.52
N ALA A 17 5.10 -3.04 -25.74
CA ALA A 17 4.55 -2.29 -24.61
C ALA A 17 3.48 -1.28 -25.05
N THR A 18 3.62 -0.75 -26.27
CA THR A 18 2.62 0.14 -26.88
C THR A 18 1.31 -0.61 -27.12
N ALA A 19 1.35 -1.78 -27.74
CA ALA A 19 0.17 -2.61 -28.00
C ALA A 19 -0.47 -3.14 -26.71
N GLU A 20 0.30 -3.37 -25.65
CA GLU A 20 -0.23 -3.74 -24.34
C GLU A 20 -0.97 -2.57 -23.64
N SER A 21 -0.52 -1.34 -23.86
CA SER A 21 -1.02 -0.16 -23.14
C SER A 21 -2.12 0.60 -23.89
N LEU A 22 -2.15 0.53 -25.22
CA LEU A 22 -3.11 1.21 -26.07
C LEU A 22 -3.98 0.20 -26.81
N SER A 23 -5.29 0.37 -26.73
CA SER A 23 -6.23 -0.39 -27.56
C SER A 23 -6.19 0.11 -29.02
N THR A 24 -6.68 -0.72 -29.94
CA THR A 24 -6.73 -0.39 -31.37
C THR A 24 -7.61 0.82 -31.70
N ASP A 25 -8.55 1.17 -30.83
CA ASP A 25 -9.42 2.34 -30.90
C ASP A 25 -8.89 3.55 -30.08
N GLY A 26 -7.66 3.48 -29.57
CA GLY A 26 -6.93 4.61 -28.99
C GLY A 26 -7.12 4.82 -27.49
N TRP A 27 -7.74 3.89 -26.76
CA TRP A 27 -7.89 3.98 -25.32
C TRP A 27 -6.62 3.54 -24.60
N LEU A 28 -6.23 4.32 -23.59
CA LEU A 28 -5.13 4.00 -22.70
C LEU A 28 -5.58 3.15 -21.51
N ALA A 29 -4.92 2.00 -21.35
CA ALA A 29 -4.94 1.21 -20.14
C ALA A 29 -4.04 1.84 -19.07
N THR A 30 -4.62 2.70 -18.23
CA THR A 30 -3.88 3.39 -17.14
C THR A 30 -3.29 2.42 -16.11
N GLY A 31 -3.88 1.23 -16.01
CA GLY A 31 -3.55 0.26 -14.96
C GLY A 31 -4.03 0.70 -13.57
N ASP A 32 -4.87 1.74 -13.49
CA ASP A 32 -5.55 2.16 -12.27
C ASP A 32 -6.95 1.53 -12.23
N LEU A 33 -7.32 1.02 -11.06
CA LEU A 33 -8.64 0.47 -10.80
C LEU A 33 -9.50 1.52 -10.13
N GLY A 34 -10.74 1.62 -10.58
CA GLY A 34 -11.71 2.53 -10.00
C GLY A 34 -13.12 1.96 -10.02
N MET A 35 -13.96 2.53 -9.18
CA MET A 35 -15.37 2.17 -9.01
C MET A 35 -16.21 3.44 -9.16
N PHE A 36 -17.27 3.37 -9.94
CA PHE A 36 -18.27 4.43 -9.99
C PHE A 36 -19.29 4.23 -8.87
N ASP A 37 -19.64 5.32 -8.16
CA ASP A 37 -20.77 5.32 -7.25
C ASP A 37 -22.11 5.56 -7.99
N GLU A 38 -23.22 5.50 -7.26
CA GLU A 38 -24.57 5.72 -7.81
C GLU A 38 -24.76 7.13 -8.39
N GLN A 39 -23.93 8.09 -7.99
CA GLN A 39 -23.95 9.46 -8.49
C GLN A 39 -23.03 9.66 -9.71
N GLY A 40 -22.32 8.62 -10.15
CA GLY A 40 -21.41 8.65 -11.28
C GLY A 40 -20.02 9.20 -10.96
N ASN A 41 -19.64 9.35 -9.69
CA ASN A 41 -18.29 9.76 -9.33
C ASN A 41 -17.33 8.56 -9.36
N LEU A 42 -16.13 8.76 -9.93
CA LEU A 42 -15.08 7.74 -9.98
C LEU A 42 -14.23 7.76 -8.72
N HIS A 43 -14.19 6.64 -8.01
CA HIS A 43 -13.33 6.41 -6.85
C HIS A 43 -12.17 5.49 -7.23
N ILE A 44 -10.93 5.98 -7.09
CA ILE A 44 -9.72 5.18 -7.36
C ILE A 44 -9.48 4.20 -6.21
N LYS A 45 -9.25 2.93 -6.54
CA LYS A 45 -9.01 1.82 -5.59
C LYS A 45 -7.54 1.46 -5.44
N GLY A 46 -6.73 1.63 -6.48
CA GLY A 46 -5.31 1.25 -6.49
C GLY A 46 -4.84 0.84 -7.88
N ARG A 47 -3.66 0.23 -7.98
CA ARG A 47 -3.15 -0.27 -9.27
C ARG A 47 -3.49 -1.73 -9.49
N CYS A 48 -3.85 -2.09 -10.73
CA CYS A 48 -4.19 -3.48 -11.08
C CYS A 48 -3.05 -4.46 -10.81
N LYS A 49 -1.79 -4.03 -10.95
CA LYS A 49 -0.59 -4.85 -10.70
C LYS A 49 -0.28 -5.06 -9.21
N ASN A 50 -0.86 -4.24 -8.32
CA ASN A 50 -0.60 -4.28 -6.88
C ASN A 50 -1.69 -5.04 -6.11
N VAL A 51 -2.69 -5.58 -6.80
CA VAL A 51 -3.78 -6.33 -6.16
C VAL A 51 -3.22 -7.61 -5.56
N ILE A 52 -3.45 -7.79 -4.27
CA ILE A 52 -3.12 -9.03 -3.57
C ILE A 52 -4.32 -9.97 -3.69
N VAL A 53 -4.11 -11.15 -4.26
CA VAL A 53 -5.14 -12.18 -4.36
C VAL A 53 -4.94 -13.17 -3.22
N MET A 54 -5.86 -13.17 -2.25
CA MET A 54 -5.80 -14.06 -1.11
C MET A 54 -6.10 -15.51 -1.53
N ALA A 55 -5.70 -16.49 -0.71
CA ALA A 55 -5.99 -17.91 -0.96
C ALA A 55 -7.51 -18.21 -1.07
N SER A 56 -8.36 -17.36 -0.50
CA SER A 56 -9.81 -17.40 -0.64
C SER A 56 -10.33 -16.95 -2.02
N GLY A 57 -9.47 -16.40 -2.88
CA GLY A 57 -9.82 -15.80 -4.17
C GLY A 57 -10.25 -14.33 -4.08
N GLU A 58 -10.14 -13.70 -2.91
CA GLU A 58 -10.51 -12.29 -2.74
C GLU A 58 -9.40 -11.34 -3.16
N ASN A 59 -9.80 -10.26 -3.86
CA ASN A 59 -8.92 -9.18 -4.28
C ASN A 59 -8.80 -8.14 -3.18
N ILE A 60 -7.59 -7.95 -2.69
CA ILE A 60 -7.22 -6.94 -1.71
C ILE A 60 -6.49 -5.81 -2.42
N TYR A 61 -6.95 -4.58 -2.20
CA TYR A 61 -6.32 -3.36 -2.70
C TYR A 61 -5.48 -2.75 -1.59
N PRO A 62 -4.17 -3.04 -1.53
CA PRO A 62 -3.37 -2.63 -0.40
C PRO A 62 -3.29 -1.12 -0.24
N GLU A 63 -3.29 -0.35 -1.34
CA GLU A 63 -3.21 1.11 -1.29
C GLU A 63 -4.38 1.74 -0.53
N ALA A 64 -5.56 1.11 -0.56
CA ALA A 64 -6.72 1.58 0.20
C ALA A 64 -6.52 1.41 1.72
N ILE A 65 -5.83 0.35 2.14
CA ILE A 65 -5.50 0.09 3.55
C ILE A 65 -4.33 0.99 3.96
N GLU A 66 -3.30 1.09 3.13
CA GLU A 66 -2.14 1.97 3.34
C GLU A 66 -2.55 3.43 3.46
N HIS A 67 -3.50 3.90 2.66
CA HIS A 67 -4.03 5.26 2.78
C HIS A 67 -4.69 5.50 4.15
N LYS A 68 -5.37 4.50 4.72
CA LYS A 68 -5.92 4.60 6.09
C LYS A 68 -4.80 4.64 7.14
N LEU A 69 -3.77 3.81 6.98
CA LEU A 69 -2.62 3.76 7.89
C LEU A 69 -1.79 5.05 7.85
N ASN A 70 -1.58 5.61 6.67
CA ASN A 70 -0.85 6.87 6.49
C ASN A 70 -1.62 8.11 6.97
N ALA A 71 -2.88 7.97 7.39
CA ALA A 71 -3.65 9.05 8.01
C ALA A 71 -3.27 9.28 9.49
N TYR A 72 -2.60 8.31 10.13
CA TYR A 72 -2.11 8.45 11.49
C TYR A 72 -0.80 9.25 11.49
N HIS A 73 -0.73 10.33 12.27
CA HIS A 73 0.41 11.25 12.23
C HIS A 73 1.76 10.58 12.49
N TRP A 74 1.82 9.58 13.37
CA TRP A 74 3.06 8.87 13.71
C TRP A 74 3.50 7.84 12.65
N VAL A 75 2.70 7.61 11.60
CA VAL A 75 3.05 6.69 10.50
C VAL A 75 3.72 7.51 9.39
N ALA A 76 5.03 7.33 9.21
CA ALA A 76 5.75 7.98 8.12
C ALA A 76 5.55 7.23 6.79
N GLU A 77 5.60 5.88 6.83
CA GLU A 77 5.36 5.03 5.66
C GLU A 77 4.69 3.72 6.09
N SER A 78 3.75 3.24 5.29
CA SER A 78 3.11 1.93 5.48
C SER A 78 3.20 1.08 4.22
N LEU A 79 3.35 -0.23 4.39
CA LEU A 79 3.26 -1.21 3.31
C LEU A 79 2.47 -2.43 3.75
N ILE A 80 1.46 -2.82 2.96
CA ILE A 80 0.73 -4.08 3.15
C ILE A 80 1.40 -5.20 2.35
N VAL A 81 1.66 -6.34 2.96
CA VAL A 81 2.25 -7.49 2.26
C VAL A 81 1.45 -8.74 2.52
N GLU A 82 1.46 -9.65 1.56
CA GLU A 82 0.99 -11.01 1.79
C GLU A 82 2.14 -11.82 2.42
N ASN A 83 1.83 -12.52 3.50
CA ASN A 83 2.76 -13.37 4.22
C ASN A 83 2.04 -14.64 4.71
N ASN A 84 2.37 -15.78 4.09
CA ASN A 84 1.86 -17.11 4.45
C ASN A 84 0.32 -17.19 4.54
N GLY A 85 -0.36 -16.65 3.55
CA GLY A 85 -1.81 -16.60 3.42
C GLY A 85 -2.49 -15.48 4.21
N ASN A 86 -1.72 -14.61 4.86
CA ASN A 86 -2.22 -13.51 5.69
C ASN A 86 -1.74 -12.15 5.19
N LEU A 87 -2.45 -11.09 5.58
CA LEU A 87 -2.02 -9.71 5.32
C LEU A 87 -1.25 -9.17 6.51
N ASP A 88 -0.03 -8.72 6.30
CA ASP A 88 0.77 -8.01 7.30
C ASP A 88 0.95 -6.55 6.91
N ALA A 89 0.96 -5.67 7.91
CA ALA A 89 1.26 -4.25 7.76
C ALA A 89 2.65 -3.95 8.29
N TRP A 90 3.54 -3.47 7.44
CA TRP A 90 4.87 -3.01 7.82
C TRP A 90 4.87 -1.49 7.89
N ILE A 91 5.20 -0.96 9.07
CA ILE A 91 5.09 0.46 9.39
C ILE A 91 6.47 1.01 9.69
N TYR A 92 6.91 2.00 8.93
CA TYR A 92 8.04 2.85 9.31
C TYR A 92 7.48 4.03 10.10
N PRO A 93 7.71 4.11 11.42
CA PRO A 93 7.19 5.21 12.24
C PRO A 93 7.95 6.51 11.97
N ASP A 94 7.28 7.63 12.20
CA ASP A 94 7.92 8.90 12.43
C ASP A 94 8.59 8.89 13.81
N TYR A 95 9.87 8.52 13.83
CA TYR A 95 10.64 8.45 15.08
C TYR A 95 10.79 9.79 15.79
N GLU A 96 10.70 10.93 15.09
CA GLU A 96 10.75 12.24 15.74
C GLU A 96 9.49 12.43 16.60
N GLN A 97 8.32 12.16 16.04
CA GLN A 97 7.07 12.20 16.81
C GLN A 97 7.02 11.16 17.93
N ILE A 98 7.51 9.94 17.69
CA ILE A 98 7.57 8.90 18.74
C ILE A 98 8.51 9.33 19.87
N ASP A 99 9.64 9.96 19.55
CA ASP A 99 10.60 10.42 20.55
C ASP A 99 10.04 11.56 21.40
N ASP A 100 9.26 12.46 20.81
CA ASP A 100 8.53 13.51 21.54
C ASP A 100 7.46 12.92 22.48
N LEU A 101 6.68 11.95 21.99
CA LEU A 101 5.62 11.28 22.78
C LEU A 101 6.19 10.38 23.89
N THR A 102 7.44 9.93 23.74
CA THR A 102 8.14 9.07 24.70
C THR A 102 9.28 9.81 25.40
N ALA A 103 9.26 11.15 25.42
CA ALA A 103 10.30 11.96 26.04
C ALA A 103 10.51 11.58 27.52
N GLY A 104 11.77 11.37 27.90
CA GLY A 104 12.15 10.95 29.26
C GLY A 104 11.89 9.47 29.59
N GLN A 105 11.35 8.68 28.66
CA GLN A 105 11.16 7.24 28.84
C GLN A 105 12.44 6.46 28.51
N SER A 106 12.58 5.28 29.12
CA SER A 106 13.64 4.34 28.76
C SER A 106 13.42 3.73 27.38
N ARG A 107 14.48 3.15 26.80
CA ARG A 107 14.40 2.42 25.52
C ARG A 107 13.36 1.30 25.54
N LEU A 108 13.21 0.61 26.67
CA LEU A 108 12.22 -0.46 26.82
C LEU A 108 10.80 0.09 26.77
N GLN A 109 10.53 1.16 27.52
CA GLN A 109 9.20 1.81 27.52
C GLN A 109 8.83 2.39 26.16
N ARG A 110 9.81 2.94 25.42
CA ARG A 110 9.60 3.40 24.04
C ARG A 110 9.22 2.24 23.12
N HIS A 111 9.91 1.11 23.24
CA HIS A 111 9.59 -0.07 22.46
C HIS A 111 8.18 -0.61 22.78
N GLU A 112 7.82 -0.72 24.05
CA GLU A 112 6.47 -1.09 24.50
C GLU A 112 5.40 -0.11 24.00
N TYR A 113 5.73 1.20 23.94
CA TYR A 113 4.85 2.22 23.39
C TYR A 113 4.57 1.97 21.89
N ILE A 114 5.61 1.71 21.09
CA ILE A 114 5.48 1.41 19.66
C ILE A 114 4.65 0.14 19.44
N GLU A 115 4.94 -0.94 20.18
CA GLU A 115 4.17 -2.19 20.06
C GLU A 115 2.68 -1.97 20.38
N ARG A 116 2.39 -1.18 21.41
CA ARG A 116 1.01 -0.85 21.80
C ARG A 116 0.28 -0.06 20.71
N ILE A 117 0.88 1.02 20.19
CA ILE A 117 0.20 1.85 19.17
C ILE A 117 -0.01 1.08 17.86
N LEU A 118 0.92 0.18 17.49
CA LEU A 118 0.75 -0.69 16.33
C LEU A 118 -0.45 -1.62 16.52
N GLU A 119 -0.58 -2.27 17.69
CA GLU A 119 -1.70 -3.16 17.97
C GLU A 119 -3.04 -2.43 18.07
N ASP A 120 -3.05 -1.24 18.68
CA ASP A 120 -4.26 -0.42 18.79
C ASP A 120 -4.75 0.03 17.40
N VAL A 121 -3.85 0.53 16.54
CA VAL A 121 -4.18 0.91 15.17
C VAL A 121 -4.58 -0.31 14.33
N ARG A 122 -3.92 -1.46 14.50
CA ARG A 122 -4.32 -2.71 13.81
C ARG A 122 -5.77 -3.06 14.12
N LYS A 123 -6.19 -2.99 15.40
CA LYS A 123 -7.58 -3.26 15.82
C LYS A 123 -8.55 -2.24 15.23
N GLU A 124 -8.21 -0.96 15.30
CA GLU A 124 -9.07 0.12 14.79
C GLU A 124 -9.28 -0.01 13.28
N VAL A 125 -8.21 -0.23 12.52
CA VAL A 125 -8.27 -0.43 11.07
C VAL A 125 -9.05 -1.70 10.74
N ASN A 126 -8.77 -2.82 11.42
CA ASN A 126 -9.50 -4.08 11.19
C ASN A 126 -11.00 -4.02 11.50
N ALA A 127 -11.44 -3.12 12.38
CA ALA A 127 -12.85 -2.88 12.63
C ALA A 127 -13.57 -2.23 11.43
N GLN A 128 -12.82 -1.55 10.55
CA GLN A 128 -13.32 -0.91 9.34
C GLN A 128 -13.10 -1.75 8.07
N LEU A 129 -12.49 -2.94 8.19
CA LEU A 129 -12.18 -3.81 7.06
C LEU A 129 -13.09 -5.05 7.06
N PRO A 130 -13.43 -5.57 5.86
CA PRO A 130 -14.02 -6.90 5.73
C PRO A 130 -13.15 -7.95 6.42
N VAL A 131 -13.76 -9.02 6.93
CA VAL A 131 -13.07 -10.09 7.69
C VAL A 131 -11.89 -10.68 6.91
N THR A 132 -12.07 -10.80 5.61
CA THR A 132 -11.15 -11.35 4.61
C THR A 132 -9.98 -10.42 4.26
N SER A 133 -10.10 -9.13 4.54
CA SER A 133 -9.06 -8.12 4.31
C SER A 133 -8.36 -7.70 5.60
N ARG A 134 -8.59 -8.39 6.73
CA ARG A 134 -8.02 -8.01 8.02
C ARG A 134 -6.52 -8.25 8.07
N ILE A 135 -5.82 -7.31 8.69
CA ILE A 135 -4.39 -7.35 8.95
C ILE A 135 -4.13 -8.33 10.10
N ALA A 136 -3.38 -9.39 9.83
CA ALA A 136 -2.99 -10.42 10.79
C ALA A 136 -1.89 -9.94 11.73
N GLY A 137 -0.87 -9.25 11.21
CA GLY A 137 0.21 -8.67 12.00
C GLY A 137 0.54 -7.24 11.58
N MET A 138 0.99 -6.43 12.53
CA MET A 138 1.50 -5.09 12.27
C MET A 138 2.88 -4.95 12.91
N PHE A 139 3.88 -4.58 12.11
CA PHE A 139 5.29 -4.67 12.47
C PHE A 139 6.01 -3.35 12.23
N GLU A 140 6.85 -2.97 13.19
CA GLU A 140 7.77 -1.84 13.06
C GLU A 140 8.87 -2.18 12.04
N ARG A 141 9.10 -1.30 11.08
CA ARG A 141 10.34 -1.21 10.32
C ARG A 141 11.22 -0.12 10.91
N ARG A 142 12.49 -0.46 11.10
CA ARG A 142 13.53 0.49 11.57
C ARG A 142 14.19 1.27 10.44
N GLU A 143 14.05 0.78 9.22
CA GLU A 143 14.58 1.44 8.02
C GLU A 143 13.42 1.83 7.10
N PRO A 144 13.48 3.02 6.48
CA PRO A 144 12.47 3.46 5.53
C PRO A 144 12.44 2.55 4.30
N PHE A 145 11.33 2.55 3.58
CA PHE A 145 11.22 1.74 2.37
C PHE A 145 12.06 2.32 1.24
N ILE A 146 12.62 1.44 0.41
CA ILE A 146 13.36 1.83 -0.79
C ILE A 146 12.36 2.43 -1.77
N LYS A 147 12.61 3.67 -2.19
CA LYS A 147 11.72 4.46 -3.04
C LYS A 147 12.29 4.72 -4.43
N THR A 148 11.41 5.04 -5.38
CA THR A 148 11.77 5.61 -6.68
C THR A 148 12.19 7.07 -6.53
N ALA A 149 12.71 7.67 -7.61
CA ALA A 149 13.02 9.10 -7.65
C ALA A 149 11.77 9.99 -7.40
N THR A 150 10.56 9.46 -7.61
CA THR A 150 9.29 10.14 -7.33
C THR A 150 8.74 9.79 -5.94
N HIS A 151 9.58 9.28 -5.02
CA HIS A 151 9.23 8.90 -3.65
C HIS A 151 8.16 7.78 -3.51
N LYS A 152 7.92 6.98 -4.55
CA LYS A 152 7.01 5.82 -4.45
C LYS A 152 7.75 4.58 -3.95
N ILE A 153 7.16 3.82 -3.04
CA ILE A 153 7.75 2.58 -2.51
C ILE A 153 7.93 1.56 -3.65
N LYS A 154 9.13 0.96 -3.74
CA LYS A 154 9.44 -0.13 -4.67
C LYS A 154 8.93 -1.46 -4.12
N ARG A 155 7.62 -1.67 -4.23
CA ARG A 155 6.87 -2.80 -3.65
C ARG A 155 7.46 -4.18 -3.95
N TYR A 156 7.90 -4.39 -5.19
CA TYR A 156 8.51 -5.63 -5.68
C TYR A 156 9.78 -6.06 -4.92
N LEU A 157 10.40 -5.18 -4.12
CA LEU A 157 11.53 -5.53 -3.26
C LEU A 157 11.10 -6.21 -1.95
N TYR A 158 9.80 -6.21 -1.66
CA TYR A 158 9.20 -6.71 -0.43
C TYR A 158 8.16 -7.81 -0.69
N GLU A 159 7.83 -8.07 -1.95
CA GLU A 159 6.91 -9.12 -2.41
C GLU A 159 7.72 -10.32 -2.91
N GLY A 160 7.44 -11.52 -2.38
CA GLY A 160 8.14 -12.74 -2.75
C GLY A 160 9.34 -13.04 -1.84
N HIS A 161 9.17 -14.02 -0.94
CA HIS A 161 10.21 -14.56 -0.06
C HIS A 161 10.89 -13.52 0.85
N ALA A 162 10.21 -13.14 1.93
CA ALA A 162 10.91 -12.75 3.15
C ALA A 162 11.66 -13.98 3.70
N LYS A 163 12.84 -14.29 3.14
CA LYS A 163 13.88 -14.93 3.93
C LYS A 163 14.23 -13.94 5.02
N ILE A 164 13.70 -14.21 6.21
CA ILE A 164 14.24 -13.70 7.46
C ILE A 164 15.74 -14.02 7.42
N VAL A 165 16.57 -12.98 7.36
CA VAL A 165 17.99 -13.08 7.69
C VAL A 165 18.11 -12.96 9.21
#